data_AF-A0AAV0YY47-F1
#
_entry.id   AF-A0AAV0YY47-F1
#
_cell.length_a   1.000
_cell.length_b   1.000
_cell.length_c   1.000
_cell.angle_alpha   90.00
_cell.angle_beta   90.00
_cell.angle_gamma   90.00
#
_symmetry.space_group_name_H-M   'P 1'
#
loop_
_entity.id
_entity.type
_entity.pdbx_description
1 polymer ?
#
loop_
_entity_poly.entity_id
_entity_poly.type
_entity_poly.pdbx_seq_one_letter_code
_entity_poly.pdbx_strand_id
1 'polypeptide(L)'
;MIALCEWNKASIRKMLWDLNAKKDKIWITWIHHYYMKGADCNTYQPPNYALCILKAIFKDKVAMMNSVARLDFLNKGWYSTRDVYNMLRGDKPKVSWRRLILGNLARPRAIFVVWMASLRRLPTKDRLNRFGIQTDGVCVYYGKQENFQHLSFECEFVKHI
;
A
#
# COMPACT_ATOMS: atom_id res chain seq x y z
N MET A 1 4.08 -6.41 -2.94
CA MET A 1 3.06 -6.06 -1.92
C MET A 1 2.35 -4.80 -2.37
N ILE A 2 1.04 -4.70 -2.13
CA ILE A 2 0.31 -3.47 -2.42
C ILE A 2 0.74 -2.43 -1.38
N ALA A 3 1.49 -1.43 -1.84
CA ALA A 3 1.80 -0.25 -1.06
C ALA A 3 0.50 0.58 -0.90
N LEU A 4 -0.11 0.48 0.30
CA LEU A 4 -1.46 0.97 0.56
C LEU A 4 -1.57 2.49 0.39
N CYS A 5 -0.54 3.24 0.79
CA CYS A 5 -0.49 4.69 0.65
C CYS A 5 -0.58 5.09 -0.84
N GLU A 6 0.23 4.47 -1.69
CA GLU A 6 0.26 4.70 -3.13
C GLU A 6 -1.04 4.25 -3.80
N TRP A 7 -1.65 3.16 -3.34
CA TRP A 7 -2.94 2.69 -3.83
C TRP A 7 -4.09 3.65 -3.48
N ASN A 8 -4.08 4.16 -2.25
CA ASN A 8 -5.04 5.16 -1.80
C ASN A 8 -4.90 6.46 -2.62
N LYS A 9 -3.65 6.92 -2.86
CA LYS A 9 -3.38 8.07 -3.74
C LYS A 9 -3.90 7.84 -5.17
N ALA A 10 -3.62 6.69 -5.77
CA ALA A 10 -4.15 6.34 -7.09
C ALA A 10 -5.70 6.35 -7.08
N SER A 11 -6.33 5.84 -6.04
CA SER A 11 -7.80 5.81 -5.93
C SER A 11 -8.40 7.22 -5.76
N ILE A 12 -7.77 8.11 -4.99
CA ILE A 12 -8.21 9.51 -4.85
C ILE A 12 -8.09 10.25 -6.19
N ARG A 13 -6.99 10.01 -6.94
CA ARG A 13 -6.79 10.61 -8.27
C ARG A 13 -7.80 10.12 -9.30
N LYS A 14 -8.29 8.88 -9.17
CA LYS A 14 -9.40 8.38 -9.98
C LYS A 14 -10.66 9.22 -9.76
N MET A 15 -10.94 9.58 -8.50
CA MET A 15 -12.08 10.44 -8.15
C MET A 15 -11.91 11.86 -8.69
N LEU A 16 -10.70 12.42 -8.61
CA LEU A 16 -10.40 13.73 -9.20
C LEU A 16 -10.63 13.73 -10.72
N TRP A 17 -10.15 12.70 -11.41
CA TRP A 17 -10.36 12.54 -12.85
C TRP A 17 -11.85 12.40 -13.19
N ASP A 18 -12.59 11.62 -12.41
CA ASP A 18 -14.03 11.42 -12.56
C ASP A 18 -14.80 12.75 -12.40
N LEU A 19 -14.39 13.60 -11.45
CA LEU A 19 -14.94 14.95 -11.25
C LEU A 19 -14.63 15.88 -12.42
N ASN A 20 -13.38 15.88 -12.90
CA ASN A 20 -12.95 16.71 -14.02
C ASN A 20 -13.66 16.32 -15.33
N ALA A 21 -13.79 15.02 -15.59
CA ALA A 21 -14.46 14.47 -16.76
C ALA A 21 -15.99 14.56 -16.68
N LYS A 22 -16.55 15.10 -15.59
CA LYS A 22 -18.01 15.17 -15.32
C LYS A 22 -18.71 13.84 -15.62
N LYS A 23 -18.16 12.72 -15.15
CA LYS A 23 -18.74 11.41 -15.42
C LYS A 23 -20.16 11.31 -14.88
N ASP A 24 -21.02 10.63 -15.62
CA ASP A 24 -22.41 10.34 -15.25
C ASP A 24 -22.48 9.31 -14.11
N LYS A 25 -22.14 9.75 -12.91
CA LYS A 25 -22.34 9.03 -11.66
C LYS A 25 -23.05 9.95 -10.69
N ILE A 26 -24.05 9.43 -9.99
CA ILE A 26 -24.91 10.17 -9.05
C ILE A 26 -24.08 11.03 -8.08
N TRP A 27 -23.06 10.44 -7.46
CA TRP A 27 -22.15 11.14 -6.54
C TRP A 27 -21.39 12.31 -7.18
N ILE A 28 -20.96 12.17 -8.44
CA ILE A 28 -20.23 13.22 -9.17
C ILE A 28 -21.17 14.36 -9.53
N THR A 29 -22.34 14.04 -10.07
CA THR A 29 -23.39 15.02 -10.38
C THR A 29 -23.83 15.77 -9.12
N TRP A 30 -23.97 15.07 -8.00
CA TRP A 30 -24.30 15.67 -6.72
C TRP A 30 -23.21 16.63 -6.22
N ILE A 31 -21.93 16.27 -6.32
CA ILE A 31 -20.83 17.21 -5.98
C ILE A 31 -20.88 18.46 -6.86
N HIS A 32 -21.05 18.29 -8.18
CA HIS A 32 -21.09 19.42 -9.11
C HIS A 32 -22.23 20.38 -8.80
N HIS A 33 -23.41 19.84 -8.50
CA HIS A 33 -24.61 20.63 -8.23
C HIS A 33 -24.59 21.27 -6.83
N TYR A 34 -24.22 20.51 -5.79
CA TYR A 34 -24.31 20.96 -4.40
C TYR A 34 -23.08 21.76 -3.95
N TYR A 35 -21.88 21.26 -4.23
CA TYR A 35 -20.62 21.84 -3.74
C TYR A 35 -19.98 22.80 -4.73
N MET A 36 -19.79 22.37 -5.99
CA MET A 36 -19.05 23.18 -6.95
C MET A 36 -19.90 24.30 -7.54
N LYS A 37 -21.23 24.13 -7.67
CA LYS A 37 -22.17 25.15 -8.15
C LYS A 37 -21.71 25.85 -9.45
N GLY A 38 -21.17 25.07 -10.38
CA GLY A 38 -20.64 25.59 -11.65
C GLY A 38 -19.19 26.10 -11.61
N ALA A 39 -18.51 26.05 -10.46
CA ALA A 39 -17.09 26.35 -10.36
C ALA A 39 -16.24 25.35 -11.17
N ASP A 40 -15.13 25.83 -11.74
CA ASP A 40 -14.19 24.96 -12.43
C ASP A 40 -13.43 24.06 -11.45
N CYS A 41 -13.13 22.83 -11.88
CA CYS A 41 -12.41 21.88 -11.04
C CYS A 41 -11.01 22.40 -10.66
N ASN A 42 -10.37 23.25 -11.47
CA ASN A 42 -9.02 23.76 -11.20
C ASN A 42 -8.98 24.90 -10.19
N THR A 43 -10.03 25.70 -10.14
CA THR A 43 -10.09 26.88 -9.25
C THR A 43 -10.84 26.59 -7.95
N TYR A 44 -11.64 25.53 -7.91
CA TYR A 44 -12.45 25.20 -6.74
C TYR A 44 -11.61 24.82 -5.51
N GLN A 45 -11.99 25.39 -4.36
CA GLN A 45 -11.49 25.04 -3.04
C GLN A 45 -12.65 24.58 -2.15
N PRO A 46 -12.55 23.39 -1.51
CA PRO A 46 -13.64 22.88 -0.70
C PRO A 46 -13.82 23.71 0.58
N PRO A 47 -15.07 24.08 0.95
CA PRO A 47 -15.33 24.79 2.19
C PRO A 47 -15.09 23.91 3.42
N ASN A 48 -14.97 24.54 4.60
CA ASN A 48 -14.69 23.85 5.85
C ASN A 48 -15.75 22.80 6.25
N TYR A 49 -17.00 22.94 5.81
CA TYR A 49 -18.07 21.95 6.04
C TYR A 49 -18.16 20.88 4.96
N ALA A 50 -17.28 20.90 3.94
CA ALA A 50 -17.28 19.87 2.91
C ALA A 50 -16.91 18.49 3.48
N LEU A 51 -17.40 17.45 2.80
CA LEU A 51 -17.05 16.07 3.10
C LEU A 51 -15.52 15.87 3.12
N CYS A 52 -15.03 15.06 4.07
CA CYS A 52 -13.61 14.76 4.21
C CYS A 52 -12.99 14.18 2.92
N ILE A 53 -13.76 13.40 2.17
CA ILE A 53 -13.32 12.84 0.89
C ILE A 53 -13.05 13.96 -0.13
N LEU A 54 -13.94 14.96 -0.21
CA LEU A 54 -13.77 16.10 -1.12
C LEU A 54 -12.52 16.91 -0.73
N LYS A 55 -12.33 17.16 0.57
CA LYS A 55 -11.12 17.81 1.08
C LYS A 55 -9.86 17.02 0.73
N ALA A 56 -9.88 15.69 0.87
CA ALA A 56 -8.75 14.84 0.53
C ALA A 56 -8.42 14.88 -0.96
N ILE A 57 -9.43 14.87 -1.84
CA ILE A 57 -9.27 14.98 -3.30
C ILE A 57 -8.55 16.29 -3.67
N PHE A 58 -9.06 17.44 -3.19
CA PHE A 58 -8.48 18.73 -3.54
C PHE A 58 -7.14 19.00 -2.84
N LYS A 59 -6.92 18.44 -1.65
CA LYS A 59 -5.60 18.44 -1.01
C LYS A 59 -4.56 17.65 -1.82
N ASP A 60 -4.91 16.45 -2.31
CA ASP A 60 -4.01 15.67 -3.19
C ASP A 60 -3.78 16.42 -4.51
N LYS A 61 -4.81 17.05 -5.10
CA LYS A 61 -4.67 17.88 -6.30
C LYS A 61 -3.61 18.98 -6.14
N VAL A 62 -3.67 19.75 -5.05
CA VAL A 62 -2.70 20.82 -4.78
C VAL A 62 -1.30 20.23 -4.58
N ALA A 63 -1.18 19.14 -3.83
CA ALA A 63 0.11 18.45 -3.65
C ALA A 63 0.71 17.93 -4.98
N MET A 64 -0.15 17.55 -5.94
CA MET A 64 0.28 17.10 -7.27
C MET A 64 0.74 18.25 -8.16
N MET A 65 0.07 19.41 -8.12
CA MET A 65 0.46 20.58 -8.93
C MET A 65 1.89 21.04 -8.64
N ASN A 66 2.37 20.82 -7.41
CA ASN A 66 3.73 21.14 -6.99
C ASN A 66 4.77 20.05 -7.33
N SER A 67 4.35 18.93 -7.92
CA SER A 67 5.20 17.81 -8.30
C SER A 67 5.31 17.69 -9.82
N VAL A 68 6.47 17.27 -10.33
CA VAL A 68 6.71 17.05 -11.77
C VAL A 68 5.75 16.01 -12.39
N ALA A 69 5.01 15.25 -11.57
CA ALA A 69 3.91 14.38 -11.98
C ALA A 69 2.72 15.21 -12.48
N ARG A 70 2.89 15.72 -13.69
CA ARG A 70 1.97 16.54 -14.46
C ARG A 70 0.57 15.92 -14.45
N LEU A 71 -0.46 16.77 -14.43
CA LEU A 71 -1.88 16.39 -14.50
C LEU A 71 -2.28 15.79 -15.86
N ASP A 72 -1.32 15.23 -16.62
CA ASP A 72 -1.53 14.70 -17.98
C ASP A 72 -2.63 13.64 -18.02
N PHE A 73 -2.82 12.88 -16.94
CA PHE A 73 -3.92 11.92 -16.85
C PHE A 73 -5.30 12.58 -16.75
N LEU A 74 -5.43 13.81 -16.24
CA LEU A 74 -6.71 14.55 -16.22
C LEU A 74 -7.21 14.86 -17.63
N ASN A 75 -6.29 15.03 -18.57
CA ASN A 75 -6.61 15.32 -19.97
C ASN A 75 -6.73 14.04 -20.82
N LYS A 76 -6.46 12.86 -20.26
CA LYS A 76 -6.70 11.58 -20.95
C LYS A 76 -8.19 11.25 -20.93
N GLY A 77 -8.71 10.77 -22.06
CA GLY A 77 -10.09 10.28 -22.18
C GLY A 77 -10.40 9.02 -21.35
N TRP A 78 -9.39 8.39 -20.76
CA TRP A 78 -9.56 7.24 -19.87
C TRP A 78 -8.58 7.30 -18.69
N TYR A 79 -8.93 6.61 -17.62
CA TYR A 79 -8.12 6.50 -16.41
C TYR A 79 -7.95 5.04 -16.00
N SER A 80 -6.71 4.65 -15.73
CA SER A 80 -6.37 3.35 -15.15
C SER A 80 -5.69 3.51 -13.79
N THR A 81 -6.36 3.00 -12.76
CA THR A 81 -5.82 2.97 -11.39
C THR A 81 -4.53 2.17 -11.34
N ARG A 82 -4.40 1.12 -12.16
CA ARG A 82 -3.20 0.30 -12.24
C ARG A 82 -2.00 1.11 -12.73
N ASP A 83 -2.17 1.91 -13.78
CA ASP A 83 -1.06 2.65 -14.38
C ASP A 83 -0.62 3.81 -13.50
N VAL A 84 -1.57 4.55 -12.93
CA VAL A 84 -1.26 5.61 -11.96
C VAL A 84 -0.63 5.03 -10.70
N TYR A 85 -1.09 3.87 -10.24
CA TYR A 85 -0.47 3.17 -9.12
C TYR A 85 0.97 2.75 -9.42
N ASN A 86 1.24 2.18 -10.59
CA ASN A 86 2.59 1.77 -10.98
C ASN A 86 3.51 2.99 -11.12
N MET A 87 3.02 4.09 -11.70
CA MET A 87 3.73 5.36 -11.77
C MET A 87 4.08 5.90 -10.38
N LEU A 88 3.13 5.90 -9.45
CA LEU A 88 3.33 6.33 -8.06
C LEU A 88 4.31 5.46 -7.29
N ARG A 89 4.28 4.15 -7.55
CA ARG A 89 5.13 3.18 -6.88
C ARG A 89 6.56 3.22 -7.42
N GLY A 90 6.75 3.64 -8.66
CA GLY A 90 8.02 3.56 -9.38
C GLY A 90 8.44 2.11 -9.69
N ASP A 91 9.59 1.98 -10.33
CA ASP A 91 10.20 0.68 -10.61
C ASP A 91 10.77 0.05 -9.34
N LYS A 92 9.93 -0.76 -8.68
CA LYS A 92 10.36 -1.60 -7.56
C LYS A 92 10.68 -3.00 -8.07
N PRO A 93 11.83 -3.58 -7.69
CA PRO A 93 12.23 -4.91 -8.14
C PRO A 93 11.16 -5.94 -7.76
N LYS A 94 10.94 -6.90 -8.66
CA LYS A 94 10.05 -8.03 -8.39
C LYS A 94 10.74 -8.92 -7.36
N VAL A 95 10.14 -9.03 -6.19
CA VAL A 95 10.65 -9.91 -5.12
C VAL A 95 10.45 -11.38 -5.50
N SER A 96 11.46 -12.20 -5.26
CA SER A 96 11.49 -13.64 -5.58
C SER A 96 10.35 -14.42 -4.89
N TRP A 97 10.04 -14.06 -3.65
CA TRP A 97 8.99 -14.70 -2.85
C TRP A 97 7.56 -14.31 -3.26
N ARG A 98 7.36 -13.45 -4.28
CA ARG A 98 6.02 -12.98 -4.68
C ARG A 98 5.04 -14.11 -4.96
N ARG A 99 5.46 -15.16 -5.67
CA ARG A 99 4.60 -16.30 -6.06
C ARG A 99 4.28 -17.21 -4.88
N LEU A 100 5.15 -17.26 -3.87
CA LEU A 100 4.90 -18.02 -2.65
C LEU A 100 3.75 -17.43 -1.85
N ILE A 101 3.50 -16.11 -1.98
CA ILE A 101 2.49 -15.40 -1.22
C ILE A 101 1.22 -15.12 -2.03
N LEU A 102 1.36 -14.67 -3.28
CA LEU A 102 0.23 -14.32 -4.14
C LEU A 102 -0.19 -15.51 -5.01
N GLY A 103 -1.47 -15.88 -4.95
CA GLY A 103 -2.02 -16.99 -5.73
C GLY A 103 -1.66 -18.37 -5.17
N ASN A 104 -1.22 -18.44 -3.92
CA ASN A 104 -0.96 -19.69 -3.23
C ASN A 104 -2.27 -20.25 -2.66
N LEU A 105 -2.54 -21.54 -2.91
CA LEU A 105 -3.73 -22.26 -2.42
C LEU A 105 -3.54 -22.85 -1.01
N ALA A 106 -2.36 -22.67 -0.40
CA ALA A 106 -2.11 -23.08 0.97
C ALA A 106 -3.02 -22.35 1.96
N ARG A 107 -3.11 -22.90 3.18
CA ARG A 107 -3.89 -22.29 4.26
C ARG A 107 -3.38 -20.87 4.53
N PRO A 108 -4.25 -19.87 4.79
CA PRO A 108 -3.84 -18.49 5.06
C PRO A 108 -2.76 -18.36 6.15
N ARG A 109 -2.82 -19.21 7.18
CA ARG A 109 -1.81 -19.27 8.25
C ARG A 109 -0.42 -19.64 7.72
N ALA A 110 -0.32 -20.62 6.82
CA ALA A 110 0.96 -21.01 6.23
C ALA A 110 1.51 -19.91 5.32
N ILE A 111 0.64 -19.30 4.49
CA ILE A 111 1.02 -18.17 3.63
C ILE A 111 1.54 -17.01 4.49
N PHE A 112 0.87 -16.70 5.60
CA PHE A 112 1.30 -15.65 6.53
C PHE A 112 2.66 -15.95 7.16
N VAL A 113 2.91 -17.18 7.62
CA VAL A 113 4.20 -17.58 8.20
C VAL A 113 5.32 -17.47 7.15
N VAL A 114 5.12 -18.00 5.94
CA VAL A 114 6.09 -17.90 4.84
C VAL A 114 6.34 -16.45 4.45
N TRP A 115 5.31 -15.61 4.50
CA TRP A 115 5.44 -14.19 4.22
C TRP A 115 6.31 -13.49 5.27
N MET A 116 6.04 -13.73 6.56
CA MET A 116 6.82 -13.19 7.66
C MET A 116 8.27 -13.70 7.63
N ALA A 117 8.47 -14.99 7.32
CA ALA A 117 9.78 -15.60 7.10
C ALA A 117 10.56 -14.90 5.98
N SER A 118 9.93 -14.68 4.83
CA SER A 118 10.52 -14.02 3.66
C SER A 118 10.94 -12.58 3.95
N LEU A 119 10.28 -11.91 4.90
CA LEU A 119 10.62 -10.57 5.36
C LEU A 119 11.61 -10.57 6.56
N ARG A 120 12.06 -11.73 7.04
CA ARG A 120 12.81 -11.89 8.30
C ARG A 120 12.11 -11.24 9.49
N ARG A 121 10.78 -11.37 9.52
CA ARG A 121 9.87 -10.81 10.53
C ARG A 121 9.25 -11.89 11.43
N LEU A 122 9.80 -13.09 11.48
CA LEU A 122 9.37 -14.05 12.49
C LEU A 122 9.82 -13.59 13.89
N PRO A 123 9.09 -13.93 14.96
CA PRO A 123 9.42 -13.56 16.33
C PRO A 123 10.54 -14.46 16.85
N THR A 124 11.76 -14.28 16.33
CA THR A 124 12.96 -14.96 16.83
C THR A 124 13.63 -14.13 17.93
N LYS A 125 14.35 -14.77 18.85
CA LYS A 125 15.12 -14.09 19.89
C LYS A 125 16.14 -13.10 19.32
N ASP A 126 16.81 -13.42 18.19
CA ASP A 126 17.65 -12.45 17.46
C ASP A 126 16.88 -11.16 17.10
N ARG A 127 15.63 -11.27 16.66
CA ARG A 127 14.81 -10.11 16.32
C ARG A 127 14.34 -9.36 17.56
N LEU A 128 13.99 -10.07 18.63
CA LEU A 128 13.61 -9.46 19.92
C LEU A 128 14.77 -8.64 20.50
N ASN A 129 15.99 -9.19 20.46
CA ASN A 129 17.21 -8.48 20.86
C ASN A 129 17.44 -7.20 20.06
N ARG A 130 17.20 -7.22 18.74
CA ARG A 130 17.26 -6.00 17.89
C ARG A 130 16.22 -4.94 18.24
N PHE A 131 15.11 -5.34 18.85
CA PHE A 131 14.10 -4.42 19.38
C PHE A 131 14.41 -3.93 20.81
N GLY A 132 15.52 -4.35 21.40
CA GLY A 132 15.92 -3.97 22.77
C GLY A 132 15.26 -4.82 23.86
N ILE A 133 14.55 -5.89 23.51
CA ILE A 133 14.02 -6.84 24.48
C ILE A 133 15.17 -7.78 24.85
N GLN A 134 15.57 -7.77 26.13
CA GLN A 134 16.64 -8.61 26.64
C GLN A 134 16.22 -10.09 26.60
N THR A 135 16.84 -10.87 25.72
CA THR A 135 16.71 -12.32 25.68
C THR A 135 18.10 -12.95 25.65
N ASP A 136 18.22 -14.18 26.15
CA ASP A 136 19.45 -14.98 26.07
C ASP A 136 19.98 -15.14 24.63
N GLY A 137 19.14 -14.96 23.61
CA GLY A 137 19.52 -15.09 22.20
C GLY A 137 19.77 -16.54 21.78
N VAL A 138 19.53 -17.50 22.67
CA VAL A 138 19.86 -18.91 22.47
C VAL A 138 18.61 -19.72 22.18
N CYS A 139 18.69 -20.63 21.21
CA CYS A 139 17.64 -21.57 20.86
C CYS A 139 17.38 -22.52 22.02
N VAL A 140 16.12 -22.60 22.43
CA VAL A 140 15.67 -23.43 23.57
C VAL A 140 15.97 -24.91 23.36
N TYR A 141 15.96 -25.39 22.11
CA TYR A 141 16.09 -26.81 21.80
C TYR A 141 17.52 -27.30 21.70
N TYR A 142 18.46 -26.42 21.32
CA TYR A 142 19.79 -26.85 20.90
C TYR A 142 20.95 -25.99 21.41
N GLY A 143 20.67 -24.96 22.21
CA GLY A 143 21.74 -24.15 22.82
C GLY A 143 22.56 -23.28 21.83
N LYS A 144 22.20 -23.24 20.54
CA LYS A 144 22.84 -22.38 19.52
C LYS A 144 22.12 -21.04 19.39
N GLN A 145 22.76 -20.04 18.78
CA GLN A 145 22.13 -18.73 18.53
C GLN A 145 20.82 -18.88 17.73
N GLU A 146 19.74 -18.31 18.27
CA GLU A 146 18.42 -18.42 17.67
C GLU A 146 18.22 -17.36 16.58
N ASN A 147 18.41 -17.78 15.33
CA ASN A 147 18.06 -16.99 14.16
C ASN A 147 17.09 -17.76 13.26
N PHE A 148 16.51 -17.07 12.27
CA PHE A 148 15.56 -17.68 11.34
C PHE A 148 16.12 -18.90 10.60
N GLN A 149 17.38 -18.83 10.17
CA GLN A 149 18.02 -19.89 9.40
C GLN A 149 18.23 -21.13 10.27
N HIS A 150 18.64 -20.92 11.52
CA HIS A 150 18.75 -21.96 12.53
C HIS A 150 17.41 -22.63 12.78
N LEU A 151 16.38 -21.86 13.15
CA LEU A 151 15.05 -22.42 13.45
C LEU A 151 14.40 -23.13 12.27
N SER A 152 14.66 -22.70 11.04
CA SER A 152 13.99 -23.26 9.86
C SER A 152 14.74 -24.41 9.19
N PHE A 153 16.08 -24.45 9.29
CA PHE A 153 16.89 -25.35 8.46
C PHE A 153 18.03 -26.06 9.22
N GLU A 154 18.55 -25.50 10.31
CA GLU A 154 19.76 -26.03 10.97
C GLU A 154 19.48 -26.67 12.33
N CYS A 155 18.36 -26.33 12.98
CA CYS A 155 17.96 -26.85 14.28
C CYS A 155 17.66 -28.35 14.16
N GLU A 156 18.40 -29.17 14.91
CA GLU A 156 18.29 -30.63 14.85
C GLU A 156 16.89 -31.10 15.23
N PHE A 157 16.28 -30.49 16.26
CA PHE A 157 14.90 -30.78 16.64
C PHE A 157 13.90 -30.59 15.48
N VAL A 158 14.04 -29.50 14.71
CA VAL A 158 13.13 -29.21 13.59
C VAL A 158 13.39 -30.12 12.40
N LYS A 159 14.64 -30.59 12.19
CA LYS A 159 14.95 -31.59 11.16
C LYS A 159 14.29 -32.95 11.40
N HIS A 160 13.89 -33.23 12.64
CA HIS A 160 13.27 -34.49 13.04
C HIS A 160 11.72 -34.43 13.08
N ILE A 161 11.11 -33.28 12.75
CA ILE A 161 9.65 -33.10 12.61
C ILE A 161 9.27 -33.18 11.13
#